data_AF-A0A3C0JJD9-F1
#
_entry.id   AF-A0A3C0JJD9-F1
#
_cell.length_a   1.000
_cell.length_b   1.000
_cell.length_c   1.000
_cell.angle_alpha   90.00
_cell.angle_beta   90.00
_cell.angle_gamma   90.00
#
_symmetry.space_group_name_H-M   'P 1'
#
loop_
_entity.id
_entity.type
_entity.pdbx_description
1 polymer ?
#
loop_
_entity_poly.entity_id
_entity_poly.type
_entity_poly.pdbx_seq_one_letter_code
_entity_poly.pdbx_strand_id
1 'polypeptide(L)'
;LAEARMARFSKAPGNRNMATFGTLDENRYGQIQLFFPHANIKRSRQWDWAHKAMHTNDWAAIAARSFFDDIMLSRDAIAVSIMLTFGFETGFTNMQFLGLAADASEAGDHTFASLISSVQTDEARHAQQGGPSLKILIENGQKEEAQKLVDVSICRAWKLFSVLTGPIMDYYTPLEHRSQSFKEFMVEWIIVQFERQLADLGLDAPWFWEDLTKDLDVTHHGMHLGVWYWRPTVWWNPAAGASPEDREWLEEKYPGWNKTWGKCWDVITENLNNGREDLTLPETLPYVCNMCQLPIVGTPGEGWNVRDYPLEHEGRLYHFGSEADRWCFEQDPERYKEHQNLIDRFLSGQVQPADLPGTLAYMNLGPGEMGKDAHDYAWAAAFKKQVSAA
;
A
#
# COMPACT_ATOMS: atom_id res chain seq x y z
N LEU A 1 -6.23 -16.63 10.03
CA LEU A 1 -5.97 -16.57 11.50
C LEU A 1 -6.86 -15.54 12.20
N ALA A 2 -7.10 -14.36 11.60
CA ALA A 2 -7.97 -13.32 12.14
C ALA A 2 -9.43 -13.75 12.31
N GLU A 3 -10.04 -14.31 11.26
CA GLU A 3 -11.41 -14.83 11.33
C GLU A 3 -11.60 -15.86 12.46
N ALA A 4 -10.62 -16.76 12.66
CA ALA A 4 -10.66 -17.73 13.76
C ALA A 4 -10.68 -17.07 15.16
N ARG A 5 -10.11 -15.86 15.32
CA ARG A 5 -10.24 -15.06 16.56
C ARG A 5 -11.70 -14.74 16.82
N MET A 6 -12.42 -14.25 15.81
CA MET A 6 -13.83 -13.91 15.93
C MET A 6 -14.69 -15.15 16.12
N ALA A 7 -14.41 -16.23 15.37
CA ALA A 7 -15.09 -17.51 15.50
C ALA A 7 -15.03 -18.07 16.92
N ARG A 8 -13.88 -17.90 17.60
CA ARG A 8 -13.67 -18.40 18.96
C ARG A 8 -14.15 -17.45 20.05
N PHE A 9 -13.88 -16.15 19.92
CA PHE A 9 -13.95 -15.20 21.04
C PHE A 9 -15.08 -14.18 20.93
N SER A 10 -15.71 -14.02 19.77
CA SER A 10 -16.87 -13.13 19.67
C SER A 10 -18.01 -13.63 20.56
N LYS A 11 -18.60 -12.73 21.36
CA LYS A 11 -19.78 -13.07 22.19
C LYS A 11 -21.05 -13.22 21.34
N ALA A 12 -21.11 -12.55 20.18
CA ALA A 12 -22.23 -12.62 19.26
C ALA A 12 -22.24 -13.97 18.51
N PRO A 13 -23.28 -14.82 18.68
CA PRO A 13 -23.33 -16.13 18.03
C PRO A 13 -23.31 -16.07 16.50
N GLY A 14 -24.01 -15.09 15.91
CA GLY A 14 -24.01 -14.87 14.45
C GLY A 14 -22.61 -14.57 13.92
N ASN A 15 -21.86 -13.70 14.62
CA ASN A 15 -20.48 -13.38 14.25
C ASN A 15 -19.58 -14.63 14.34
N ARG A 16 -19.70 -15.45 15.39
CA ARG A 16 -18.91 -16.70 15.48
C ARG A 16 -19.14 -17.64 14.29
N ASN A 17 -20.39 -17.78 13.85
CA ASN A 17 -20.73 -18.64 12.72
C ASN A 17 -20.23 -18.05 11.39
N MET A 18 -20.43 -16.75 11.16
CA MET A 18 -19.93 -16.09 9.94
C MET A 18 -18.40 -16.13 9.89
N ALA A 19 -17.72 -15.87 10.99
CA ALA A 19 -16.27 -15.96 11.08
C ALA A 19 -15.72 -17.39 10.90
N THR A 20 -16.53 -18.41 11.15
CA THR A 20 -16.16 -19.79 10.81
C THR A 20 -16.12 -19.98 9.29
N PHE A 21 -17.09 -19.39 8.55
CA PHE A 21 -17.04 -19.36 7.10
C PHE A 21 -15.93 -18.45 6.58
N GLY A 22 -15.74 -17.26 7.16
CA GLY A 22 -14.59 -16.40 6.85
C GLY A 22 -13.25 -17.13 7.02
N THR A 23 -13.11 -17.98 8.05
CA THR A 23 -11.91 -18.81 8.21
C THR A 23 -11.68 -19.79 7.05
N LEU A 24 -12.76 -20.35 6.46
CA LEU A 24 -12.68 -21.21 5.28
C LEU A 24 -12.38 -20.40 4.02
N ASP A 25 -12.94 -19.21 3.91
CA ASP A 25 -12.71 -18.28 2.80
C ASP A 25 -11.24 -17.86 2.78
N GLU A 26 -10.68 -17.42 3.91
CA GLU A 26 -9.25 -17.07 4.01
C GLU A 26 -8.31 -18.26 3.78
N ASN A 27 -8.73 -19.47 4.16
CA ASN A 27 -7.97 -20.68 3.83
C ASN A 27 -7.97 -20.94 2.32
N ARG A 28 -9.11 -20.71 1.65
CA ARG A 28 -9.22 -20.79 0.19
C ARG A 28 -8.31 -19.75 -0.45
N TYR A 29 -8.38 -18.49 -0.05
CA TYR A 29 -7.60 -17.39 -0.65
C TYR A 29 -6.10 -17.65 -0.56
N GLY A 30 -5.60 -17.96 0.64
CA GLY A 30 -4.19 -18.27 0.83
C GLY A 30 -3.71 -19.43 -0.04
N GLN A 31 -4.49 -20.51 -0.15
CA GLN A 31 -4.11 -21.66 -0.98
C GLN A 31 -4.18 -21.35 -2.48
N ILE A 32 -5.24 -20.70 -2.95
CA ILE A 32 -5.42 -20.44 -4.38
C ILE A 32 -4.43 -19.38 -4.89
N GLN A 33 -4.12 -18.36 -4.09
CA GLN A 33 -3.11 -17.34 -4.38
C GLN A 33 -1.67 -17.84 -4.20
N LEU A 34 -1.45 -19.05 -3.65
CA LEU A 34 -0.17 -19.77 -3.76
C LEU A 34 -0.14 -20.68 -4.98
N PHE A 35 -1.25 -21.37 -5.27
CA PHE A 35 -1.34 -22.34 -6.36
C PHE A 35 -1.19 -21.69 -7.75
N PHE A 36 -1.82 -20.54 -7.97
CA PHE A 36 -1.75 -19.83 -9.25
C PHE A 36 -0.33 -19.33 -9.60
N PRO A 37 0.36 -18.53 -8.76
CA PRO A 37 1.72 -18.10 -9.06
C PRO A 37 2.74 -19.23 -9.03
N HIS A 38 2.46 -20.35 -8.33
CA HIS A 38 3.32 -21.54 -8.39
C HIS A 38 3.51 -22.04 -9.84
N ALA A 39 2.54 -21.82 -10.74
CA ALA A 39 2.69 -22.14 -12.16
C ALA A 39 3.83 -21.37 -12.86
N ASN A 40 4.33 -20.28 -12.26
CA ASN A 40 5.30 -19.36 -12.82
C ASN A 40 6.71 -19.46 -12.21
N ILE A 41 6.95 -20.29 -11.19
CA ILE A 41 8.26 -20.36 -10.49
C ILE A 41 9.44 -20.75 -11.40
N LYS A 42 9.18 -21.42 -12.52
CA LYS A 42 10.21 -21.76 -13.52
C LYS A 42 10.55 -20.59 -14.46
N ARG A 43 9.72 -19.55 -14.50
CA ARG A 43 9.92 -18.35 -15.36
C ARG A 43 10.85 -17.35 -14.71
N SER A 44 10.71 -17.12 -13.41
CA SER A 44 11.54 -16.18 -12.64
C SER A 44 11.50 -16.55 -11.15
N ARG A 45 12.61 -16.27 -10.45
CA ARG A 45 12.69 -16.40 -8.98
C ARG A 45 11.77 -15.42 -8.25
N GLN A 46 11.39 -14.31 -8.90
CA GLN A 46 10.44 -13.35 -8.35
C GLN A 46 9.09 -14.01 -8.01
N TRP A 47 8.68 -15.08 -8.72
CA TRP A 47 7.44 -15.80 -8.40
C TRP A 47 7.51 -16.62 -7.10
N ASP A 48 8.72 -16.94 -6.60
CA ASP A 48 8.90 -17.58 -5.28
C ASP A 48 8.46 -16.64 -4.14
N TRP A 49 8.48 -15.32 -4.38
CA TRP A 49 8.05 -14.32 -3.41
C TRP A 49 6.56 -14.34 -3.10
N ALA A 50 5.74 -15.01 -3.92
CA ALA A 50 4.36 -15.33 -3.56
C ALA A 50 4.26 -16.13 -2.24
N HIS A 51 5.27 -16.95 -1.93
CA HIS A 51 5.40 -17.63 -0.65
C HIS A 51 6.44 -16.98 0.27
N LYS A 52 7.59 -16.57 -0.28
CA LYS A 52 8.75 -16.10 0.50
C LYS A 52 8.54 -14.71 1.13
N ALA A 53 7.82 -13.78 0.51
CA ALA A 53 7.82 -12.35 0.90
C ALA A 53 7.54 -12.13 2.40
N MET A 54 6.47 -12.73 2.93
CA MET A 54 6.05 -12.56 4.32
C MET A 54 7.02 -13.20 5.34
N HIS A 55 8.02 -13.97 4.88
CA HIS A 55 9.10 -14.55 5.69
C HIS A 55 10.43 -13.79 5.59
N THR A 56 10.44 -12.61 4.97
CA THR A 56 11.63 -11.77 4.83
C THR A 56 11.55 -10.50 5.67
N ASN A 57 12.69 -9.82 5.86
CA ASN A 57 12.74 -8.45 6.36
C ASN A 57 12.79 -7.41 5.22
N ASP A 58 12.34 -7.77 4.01
CA ASP A 58 12.07 -6.79 2.96
C ASP A 58 11.13 -5.70 3.49
N TRP A 59 11.40 -4.45 3.15
CA TRP A 59 10.69 -3.30 3.71
C TRP A 59 9.20 -3.30 3.35
N ALA A 60 8.83 -3.74 2.15
CA ALA A 60 7.44 -3.82 1.74
C ALA A 60 6.72 -4.97 2.48
N ALA A 61 7.42 -6.08 2.74
CA ALA A 61 6.91 -7.15 3.58
C ALA A 61 6.77 -6.74 5.06
N ILE A 62 7.69 -5.92 5.58
CA ILE A 62 7.58 -5.31 6.91
C ILE A 62 6.36 -4.38 6.96
N ALA A 63 6.13 -3.54 5.95
CA ALA A 63 4.95 -2.66 5.89
C ALA A 63 3.64 -3.46 5.86
N ALA A 64 3.58 -4.51 5.03
CA ALA A 64 2.42 -5.40 4.98
C ALA A 64 2.15 -6.06 6.34
N ARG A 65 3.16 -6.67 6.98
CA ARG A 65 3.01 -7.26 8.32
C ARG A 65 2.65 -6.21 9.36
N SER A 66 3.26 -5.04 9.32
CA SER A 66 2.95 -3.95 10.25
C SER A 66 1.48 -3.56 10.19
N PHE A 67 0.91 -3.48 8.99
CA PHE A 67 -0.52 -3.26 8.80
C PHE A 67 -1.35 -4.44 9.30
N PHE A 68 -1.17 -5.62 8.73
CA PHE A 68 -2.00 -6.79 8.98
C PHE A 68 -1.91 -7.29 10.43
N ASP A 69 -0.72 -7.34 11.01
CA ASP A 69 -0.54 -7.79 12.39
C ASP A 69 -1.29 -6.88 13.36
N ASP A 70 -1.32 -5.58 13.08
CA ASP A 70 -2.02 -4.59 13.90
C ASP A 70 -3.53 -4.60 13.71
N ILE A 71 -4.04 -4.68 12.50
CA ILE A 71 -5.50 -4.58 12.28
C ILE A 71 -6.21 -5.92 12.52
N MET A 72 -5.52 -7.06 12.41
CA MET A 72 -6.19 -8.36 12.40
C MET A 72 -5.58 -9.48 13.25
N LEU A 73 -4.29 -9.45 13.59
CA LEU A 73 -3.67 -10.56 14.36
C LEU A 73 -3.55 -10.26 15.87
N SER A 74 -3.30 -9.00 16.23
CA SER A 74 -3.00 -8.53 17.60
C SER A 74 -4.15 -7.71 18.23
N ARG A 75 -5.37 -7.90 17.73
CA ARG A 75 -6.60 -7.25 18.22
C ARG A 75 -7.57 -8.28 18.81
N ASP A 76 -8.46 -7.82 19.68
CA ASP A 76 -9.56 -8.64 20.17
C ASP A 76 -10.62 -8.87 19.07
N ALA A 77 -11.55 -9.80 19.30
CA ALA A 77 -12.52 -10.22 18.29
C ALA A 77 -13.41 -9.07 17.76
N ILE A 78 -13.75 -8.08 18.58
CA ILE A 78 -14.61 -6.97 18.12
C ILE A 78 -13.78 -5.98 17.31
N ALA A 79 -12.59 -5.63 17.80
CA ALA A 79 -11.67 -4.79 17.04
C ALA A 79 -11.29 -5.40 15.69
N VAL A 80 -11.05 -6.73 15.60
CA VAL A 80 -10.84 -7.40 14.31
C VAL A 80 -12.04 -7.22 13.38
N SER A 81 -13.28 -7.42 13.84
CA SER A 81 -14.46 -7.21 12.99
C SER A 81 -14.57 -5.78 12.47
N ILE A 82 -14.09 -4.79 13.23
CA ILE A 82 -14.21 -3.38 12.84
C ILE A 82 -13.06 -2.99 11.92
N MET A 83 -11.83 -3.26 12.33
CA MET A 83 -10.64 -2.82 11.61
C MET A 83 -10.41 -3.65 10.35
N LEU A 84 -10.50 -4.98 10.42
CA LEU A 84 -10.35 -5.82 9.25
C LEU A 84 -11.57 -5.71 8.33
N THR A 85 -12.73 -6.17 8.80
CA THR A 85 -13.82 -6.46 7.86
C THR A 85 -14.61 -5.24 7.41
N PHE A 86 -14.79 -4.25 8.29
CA PHE A 86 -15.37 -2.97 7.90
C PHE A 86 -14.31 -1.99 7.36
N GLY A 87 -13.23 -1.76 8.10
CA GLY A 87 -12.23 -0.74 7.78
C GLY A 87 -11.34 -1.06 6.57
N PHE A 88 -11.04 -2.34 6.32
CA PHE A 88 -10.17 -2.74 5.20
C PHE A 88 -10.93 -3.51 4.11
N GLU A 89 -11.71 -4.53 4.45
CA GLU A 89 -12.34 -5.39 3.42
C GLU A 89 -13.50 -4.70 2.72
N THR A 90 -14.52 -4.30 3.49
CA THR A 90 -15.64 -3.50 2.97
C THR A 90 -15.15 -2.20 2.35
N GLY A 91 -14.11 -1.65 2.96
CA GLY A 91 -13.62 -0.35 2.65
C GLY A 91 -12.77 -0.18 1.41
N PHE A 92 -11.82 -1.10 1.24
CA PHE A 92 -10.77 -0.99 0.24
C PHE A 92 -10.76 -2.21 -0.68
N THR A 93 -10.63 -3.42 -0.13
CA THR A 93 -10.35 -4.61 -0.97
C THR A 93 -11.52 -5.05 -1.82
N ASN A 94 -12.76 -4.91 -1.34
CA ASN A 94 -13.95 -5.25 -2.11
C ASN A 94 -14.00 -4.50 -3.45
N MET A 95 -13.68 -3.21 -3.43
CA MET A 95 -13.63 -2.38 -4.64
C MET A 95 -12.32 -2.56 -5.39
N GLN A 96 -11.19 -2.73 -4.70
CA GLN A 96 -9.90 -3.00 -5.31
C GLN A 96 -9.94 -4.24 -6.19
N PHE A 97 -10.52 -5.34 -5.71
CA PHE A 97 -10.56 -6.59 -6.45
C PHE A 97 -11.48 -6.51 -7.67
N LEU A 98 -12.55 -5.71 -7.62
CA LEU A 98 -13.35 -5.42 -8.81
C LEU A 98 -12.55 -4.65 -9.86
N GLY A 99 -11.87 -3.57 -9.45
CA GLY A 99 -11.00 -2.80 -10.35
C GLY A 99 -9.87 -3.65 -10.94
N LEU A 100 -9.17 -4.40 -10.09
CA LEU A 100 -8.04 -5.25 -10.49
C LEU A 100 -8.47 -6.39 -11.43
N ALA A 101 -9.65 -6.99 -11.21
CA ALA A 101 -10.17 -8.01 -12.13
C ALA A 101 -10.54 -7.41 -13.49
N ALA A 102 -11.06 -6.18 -13.52
CA ALA A 102 -11.35 -5.46 -14.76
C ALA A 102 -10.05 -5.13 -15.53
N ASP A 103 -9.06 -4.55 -14.85
CA ASP A 103 -7.75 -4.22 -15.43
C ASP A 103 -7.05 -5.48 -15.98
N ALA A 104 -7.10 -6.59 -15.24
CA ALA A 104 -6.54 -7.86 -15.68
C ALA A 104 -7.24 -8.42 -16.92
N SER A 105 -8.57 -8.27 -17.00
CA SER A 105 -9.33 -8.70 -18.17
C SER A 105 -9.00 -7.86 -19.40
N GLU A 106 -8.85 -6.54 -19.22
CA GLU A 106 -8.50 -5.60 -20.28
C GLU A 106 -7.07 -5.84 -20.80
N ALA A 107 -6.15 -6.20 -19.89
CA ALA A 107 -4.80 -6.65 -20.24
C ALA A 107 -4.73 -8.07 -20.86
N GLY A 108 -5.87 -8.76 -20.98
CA GLY A 108 -5.97 -10.10 -21.56
C GLY A 108 -5.56 -11.26 -20.63
N ASP A 109 -5.29 -11.01 -19.35
CA ASP A 109 -5.05 -12.06 -18.34
C ASP A 109 -6.37 -12.56 -17.74
N HIS A 110 -7.10 -13.33 -18.53
CA HIS A 110 -8.37 -13.92 -18.10
C HIS A 110 -8.21 -14.94 -16.95
N THR A 111 -7.00 -15.49 -16.76
CA THR A 111 -6.72 -16.42 -15.66
C THR A 111 -6.70 -15.66 -14.34
N PHE A 112 -5.98 -14.54 -14.29
CA PHE A 112 -5.92 -13.68 -13.12
C PHE A 112 -7.24 -12.95 -12.87
N ALA A 113 -7.91 -12.45 -13.92
CA ALA A 113 -9.25 -11.84 -13.78
C ALA A 113 -10.27 -12.81 -13.16
N SER A 114 -10.28 -14.08 -13.60
CA SER A 114 -11.16 -15.11 -13.03
C SER A 114 -10.81 -15.46 -11.58
N LEU A 115 -9.51 -15.47 -11.24
CA LEU A 115 -9.04 -15.70 -9.87
C LEU A 115 -9.57 -14.61 -8.93
N ILE A 116 -9.29 -13.35 -9.26
CA ILE A 116 -9.60 -12.21 -8.39
C ILE A 116 -11.12 -12.00 -8.28
N SER A 117 -11.86 -12.07 -9.39
CA SER A 117 -13.33 -12.00 -9.34
C SER A 117 -13.95 -13.09 -8.48
N SER A 118 -13.39 -14.31 -8.52
CA SER A 118 -13.88 -15.41 -7.68
C SER A 118 -13.52 -15.28 -6.20
N VAL A 119 -12.40 -14.63 -5.85
CA VAL A 119 -12.08 -14.27 -4.47
C VAL A 119 -13.04 -13.19 -3.97
N GLN A 120 -13.27 -12.15 -4.78
CA GLN A 120 -14.13 -11.02 -4.43
C GLN A 120 -15.57 -11.43 -4.07
N THR A 121 -16.13 -12.46 -4.71
CA THR A 121 -17.49 -12.92 -4.37
C THR A 121 -17.59 -13.52 -2.95
N ASP A 122 -16.49 -14.05 -2.43
CA ASP A 122 -16.44 -14.56 -1.06
C ASP A 122 -16.13 -13.43 -0.06
N GLU A 123 -15.30 -12.44 -0.44
CA GLU A 123 -14.98 -11.26 0.40
C GLU A 123 -16.24 -10.53 0.84
N ALA A 124 -17.16 -10.29 -0.10
CA ALA A 124 -18.46 -9.67 0.19
C ALA A 124 -19.28 -10.43 1.25
N ARG A 125 -19.04 -11.73 1.46
CA ARG A 125 -19.76 -12.54 2.45
C ARG A 125 -19.25 -12.32 3.88
N HIS A 126 -17.95 -12.32 4.13
CA HIS A 126 -17.43 -12.15 5.50
C HIS A 126 -17.16 -10.68 5.88
N ALA A 127 -16.93 -9.80 4.88
CA ALA A 127 -16.72 -8.37 5.08
C ALA A 127 -17.87 -7.70 5.88
N GLN A 128 -19.09 -8.24 5.78
CA GLN A 128 -20.26 -7.72 6.49
C GLN A 128 -20.19 -7.82 8.02
N GLN A 129 -19.21 -8.53 8.60
CA GLN A 129 -19.13 -8.78 10.05
C GLN A 129 -18.97 -7.52 10.90
N GLY A 130 -18.34 -6.47 10.38
CA GLY A 130 -18.03 -5.25 11.14
C GLY A 130 -19.20 -4.31 11.35
N GLY A 131 -20.11 -4.19 10.37
CA GLY A 131 -21.28 -3.30 10.47
C GLY A 131 -22.17 -3.58 11.70
N PRO A 132 -22.59 -4.83 11.95
CA PRO A 132 -23.32 -5.19 13.17
C PRO A 132 -22.55 -4.95 14.47
N SER A 133 -21.23 -5.21 14.48
CA SER A 133 -20.39 -4.91 15.65
C SER A 133 -20.38 -3.42 15.98
N LEU A 134 -20.26 -2.55 14.96
CA LEU A 134 -20.32 -1.11 15.12
C LEU A 134 -21.67 -0.65 15.69
N LYS A 135 -22.78 -1.14 15.14
CA LYS A 135 -24.13 -0.82 15.64
C LYS A 135 -24.28 -1.13 17.13
N ILE A 136 -23.85 -2.32 17.55
CA ILE A 136 -23.94 -2.74 18.96
C ILE A 136 -23.10 -1.81 19.84
N LEU A 137 -21.85 -1.50 19.46
CA LEU A 137 -21.01 -0.58 20.22
C LEU A 137 -21.67 0.81 20.39
N ILE A 138 -22.21 1.35 19.30
CA ILE A 138 -22.84 2.68 19.27
C ILE A 138 -24.10 2.70 20.13
N GLU A 139 -24.99 1.72 19.99
CA GLU A 139 -26.21 1.57 20.80
C GLU A 139 -25.91 1.42 22.30
N ASN A 140 -24.73 0.90 22.64
CA ASN A 140 -24.27 0.73 24.02
C ASN A 140 -23.36 1.86 24.53
N GLY A 141 -23.31 3.00 23.85
CA GLY A 141 -22.59 4.19 24.31
C GLY A 141 -21.07 4.14 24.11
N GLN A 142 -20.58 3.25 23.23
CA GLN A 142 -19.16 3.11 22.88
C GLN A 142 -18.83 3.70 21.50
N LYS A 143 -19.55 4.77 21.07
CA LYS A 143 -19.34 5.44 19.77
C LYS A 143 -17.89 5.92 19.62
N GLU A 144 -17.30 6.51 20.65
CA GLU A 144 -15.92 7.04 20.59
C GLU A 144 -14.89 5.93 20.32
N GLU A 145 -15.02 4.78 20.99
CA GLU A 145 -14.12 3.64 20.76
C GLU A 145 -14.32 3.04 19.35
N ALA A 146 -15.58 2.92 18.92
CA ALA A 146 -15.90 2.47 17.57
C ALA A 146 -15.31 3.40 16.50
N GLN A 147 -15.46 4.72 16.66
CA GLN A 147 -14.91 5.73 15.77
C GLN A 147 -13.39 5.64 15.71
N LYS A 148 -12.72 5.57 16.87
CA LYS A 148 -11.25 5.47 16.94
C LYS A 148 -10.72 4.23 16.20
N LEU A 149 -11.38 3.07 16.34
CA LEU A 149 -10.98 1.85 15.62
C LEU A 149 -11.12 2.00 14.11
N VAL A 150 -12.21 2.63 13.66
CA VAL A 150 -12.45 2.93 12.23
C VAL A 150 -11.42 3.91 11.70
N ASP A 151 -11.18 5.01 12.41
CA ASP A 151 -10.22 6.05 12.03
C ASP A 151 -8.79 5.47 11.91
N VAL A 152 -8.32 4.71 12.90
CA VAL A 152 -7.01 4.04 12.82
C VAL A 152 -6.98 3.07 11.64
N SER A 153 -8.03 2.26 11.45
CA SER A 153 -8.06 1.30 10.36
C SER A 153 -7.97 1.95 8.99
N ILE A 154 -8.77 2.99 8.73
CA ILE A 154 -8.79 3.70 7.46
C ILE A 154 -7.44 4.40 7.23
N CYS A 155 -6.88 5.05 8.26
CA CYS A 155 -5.56 5.68 8.17
C CYS A 155 -4.51 4.67 7.68
N ARG A 156 -4.41 3.51 8.35
CA ARG A 156 -3.38 2.52 8.03
C ARG A 156 -3.64 1.80 6.70
N ALA A 157 -4.91 1.53 6.38
CA ALA A 157 -5.31 0.94 5.11
C ALA A 157 -4.96 1.85 3.93
N TRP A 158 -5.28 3.15 4.04
CA TRP A 158 -4.93 4.17 3.04
C TRP A 158 -3.43 4.17 2.72
N LYS A 159 -2.56 4.18 3.74
CA LYS A 159 -1.10 4.20 3.51
C LYS A 159 -0.64 2.97 2.73
N LEU A 160 -1.09 1.76 3.11
CA LEU A 160 -0.72 0.54 2.39
C LEU A 160 -1.28 0.54 0.96
N PHE A 161 -2.51 1.01 0.78
CA PHE A 161 -3.15 1.10 -0.53
C PHE A 161 -2.45 2.09 -1.46
N SER A 162 -1.94 3.20 -0.90
CA SER A 162 -1.22 4.24 -1.65
C SER A 162 0.10 3.77 -2.26
N VAL A 163 0.73 2.71 -1.71
CA VAL A 163 1.97 2.13 -2.26
C VAL A 163 1.72 0.89 -3.11
N LEU A 164 0.67 0.11 -2.82
CA LEU A 164 0.39 -1.13 -3.55
C LEU A 164 -0.55 -0.94 -4.74
N THR A 165 -1.56 -0.08 -4.63
CA THR A 165 -2.59 0.09 -5.69
C THR A 165 -2.31 1.31 -6.55
N GLY A 166 -1.98 2.45 -5.93
CA GLY A 166 -1.77 3.71 -6.65
C GLY A 166 -0.72 3.62 -7.75
N PRO A 167 0.50 3.11 -7.49
CA PRO A 167 1.52 2.92 -8.52
C PRO A 167 1.08 1.96 -9.64
N ILE A 168 0.30 0.93 -9.30
CA ILE A 168 -0.19 -0.03 -10.30
C ILE A 168 -1.11 0.67 -11.30
N MET A 169 -2.13 1.37 -10.81
CA MET A 169 -3.15 2.00 -11.67
C MET A 169 -2.58 3.11 -12.55
N ASP A 170 -1.74 3.97 -11.98
CA ASP A 170 -1.29 5.18 -12.68
C ASP A 170 0.00 5.02 -13.48
N TYR A 171 0.78 3.94 -13.23
CA TYR A 171 2.10 3.78 -13.85
C TYR A 171 2.36 2.40 -14.44
N TYR A 172 1.87 1.31 -13.82
CA TYR A 172 2.21 -0.04 -14.28
C TYR A 172 1.22 -0.55 -15.31
N THR A 173 -0.07 -0.21 -15.16
CA THR A 173 -1.08 -0.45 -16.18
C THR A 173 -0.74 0.36 -17.43
N PRO A 174 -0.63 -0.27 -18.62
CA PRO A 174 -0.39 0.44 -19.88
C PRO A 174 -1.42 1.53 -20.12
N LEU A 175 -1.00 2.64 -20.71
CA LEU A 175 -1.81 3.85 -20.85
C LEU A 175 -3.16 3.57 -21.53
N GLU A 176 -3.17 2.75 -22.57
CA GLU A 176 -4.36 2.34 -23.32
C GLU A 176 -5.37 1.52 -22.52
N HIS A 177 -4.95 0.94 -21.38
CA HIS A 177 -5.78 0.12 -20.50
C HIS A 177 -6.17 0.84 -19.21
N ARG A 178 -5.76 2.11 -19.02
CA ARG A 178 -6.17 2.90 -17.85
C ARG A 178 -7.60 3.39 -18.03
N SER A 179 -8.54 2.71 -17.38
CA SER A 179 -9.96 3.11 -17.38
C SER A 179 -10.21 4.43 -16.65
N GLN A 180 -9.45 4.70 -15.59
CA GLN A 180 -9.50 5.90 -14.75
C GLN A 180 -8.19 6.06 -13.97
N SER A 181 -7.95 7.21 -13.35
CA SER A 181 -6.80 7.39 -12.43
C SER A 181 -7.06 6.80 -11.04
N PHE A 182 -6.00 6.56 -10.28
CA PHE A 182 -6.08 6.14 -8.89
C PHE A 182 -6.92 7.11 -8.04
N LYS A 183 -6.77 8.42 -8.23
CA LYS A 183 -7.58 9.43 -7.55
C LYS A 183 -9.06 9.32 -7.91
N GLU A 184 -9.39 9.17 -9.19
CA GLU A 184 -10.78 8.99 -9.65
C GLU A 184 -11.37 7.73 -9.00
N PHE A 185 -10.62 6.63 -8.98
CA PHE A 185 -11.02 5.39 -8.33
C PHE A 185 -11.26 5.58 -6.82
N MET A 186 -10.33 6.22 -6.12
CA MET A 186 -10.42 6.48 -4.68
C MET A 186 -11.62 7.34 -4.33
N VAL A 187 -11.92 8.38 -5.11
CA VAL A 187 -13.07 9.25 -4.86
C VAL A 187 -14.38 8.49 -5.08
N GLU A 188 -14.54 7.84 -6.24
CA GLU A 188 -15.79 7.20 -6.63
C GLU A 188 -16.10 5.96 -5.76
N TRP A 189 -15.11 5.09 -5.61
CA TRP A 189 -15.33 3.76 -5.06
C TRP A 189 -15.01 3.64 -3.58
N ILE A 190 -14.16 4.51 -3.02
CA ILE A 190 -13.75 4.42 -1.62
C ILE A 190 -14.39 5.54 -0.82
N ILE A 191 -14.04 6.80 -1.10
CA ILE A 191 -14.44 7.96 -0.28
C ILE A 191 -15.97 8.09 -0.21
N VAL A 192 -16.64 8.20 -1.37
CA VAL A 192 -18.09 8.43 -1.42
C VAL A 192 -18.87 7.27 -0.79
N GLN A 193 -18.42 6.04 -1.01
CA GLN A 193 -19.07 4.85 -0.45
C GLN A 193 -18.90 4.77 1.06
N PHE A 194 -17.69 5.04 1.56
CA PHE A 194 -17.41 5.01 2.98
C PHE A 194 -18.13 6.10 3.75
N GLU A 195 -18.16 7.34 3.25
CA GLU A 195 -18.89 8.44 3.90
C GLU A 195 -20.36 8.05 4.13
N ARG A 196 -20.97 7.41 3.13
CA ARG A 196 -22.33 6.91 3.23
C ARG A 196 -22.46 5.82 4.30
N GLN A 197 -21.56 4.83 4.31
CA GLN A 197 -21.61 3.75 5.29
C GLN A 197 -21.38 4.25 6.73
N LEU A 198 -20.46 5.18 6.94
CA LEU A 198 -20.22 5.81 8.24
C LEU A 198 -21.48 6.53 8.73
N ALA A 199 -22.08 7.35 7.86
CA ALA A 199 -23.31 8.06 8.17
C ALA A 199 -24.48 7.11 8.48
N ASP A 200 -24.68 6.06 7.69
CA ASP A 200 -25.73 5.05 7.91
C ASP A 200 -25.56 4.28 9.24
N LEU A 201 -24.33 4.23 9.78
CA LEU A 201 -24.00 3.63 11.08
C LEU A 201 -24.03 4.63 12.24
N GLY A 202 -24.18 5.93 11.97
CA GLY A 202 -24.13 7.00 12.99
C GLY A 202 -22.70 7.38 13.42
N LEU A 203 -21.70 7.00 12.62
CA LEU A 203 -20.31 7.45 12.75
C LEU A 203 -20.09 8.75 11.97
N ASP A 204 -19.01 9.44 12.32
CA ASP A 204 -18.57 10.66 11.66
C ASP A 204 -17.47 10.32 10.65
N ALA A 205 -17.24 11.20 9.67
CA ALA A 205 -16.05 11.10 8.83
C ALA A 205 -14.79 11.24 9.72
N PRO A 206 -13.74 10.43 9.50
CA PRO A 206 -12.48 10.58 10.21
C PRO A 206 -11.97 12.02 10.18
N TRP A 207 -11.36 12.48 11.27
CA TRP A 207 -10.92 13.88 11.38
C TRP A 207 -9.91 14.30 10.30
N PHE A 208 -9.17 13.35 9.73
CA PHE A 208 -8.17 13.56 8.67
C PHE A 208 -8.71 13.39 7.25
N TRP A 209 -10.03 13.29 7.05
CA TRP A 209 -10.63 12.97 5.75
C TRP A 209 -10.30 14.00 4.65
N GLU A 210 -10.29 15.29 5.00
CA GLU A 210 -9.89 16.35 4.07
C GLU A 210 -8.42 16.22 3.64
N ASP A 211 -7.54 15.85 4.57
CA ASP A 211 -6.12 15.68 4.29
C ASP A 211 -5.87 14.41 3.46
N LEU A 212 -6.57 13.31 3.74
CA LEU A 212 -6.57 12.13 2.89
C LEU A 212 -7.00 12.48 1.46
N THR A 213 -8.05 13.30 1.30
CA THR A 213 -8.55 13.72 -0.01
C THR A 213 -7.50 14.55 -0.77
N LYS A 214 -6.79 15.46 -0.09
CA LYS A 214 -5.67 16.22 -0.69
C LYS A 214 -4.50 15.29 -1.03
N ASP A 215 -4.23 14.30 -0.18
CA ASP A 215 -3.16 13.33 -0.35
C ASP A 215 -3.36 12.41 -1.56
N LEU A 216 -4.58 12.32 -2.13
CA LEU A 216 -4.85 11.60 -3.38
C LEU A 216 -4.10 12.18 -4.58
N ASP A 217 -3.74 13.47 -4.55
CA ASP A 217 -2.95 14.12 -5.60
C ASP A 217 -1.43 13.96 -5.41
N VAL A 218 -0.99 13.31 -4.33
CA VAL A 218 0.40 13.39 -3.87
C VAL A 218 0.98 12.03 -3.49
N THR A 219 0.34 11.30 -2.58
CA THR A 219 1.02 10.24 -1.82
C THR A 219 1.50 9.10 -2.70
N HIS A 220 0.67 8.57 -3.58
CA HIS A 220 1.04 7.43 -4.43
C HIS A 220 2.09 7.80 -5.49
N HIS A 221 2.14 9.05 -5.96
CA HIS A 221 3.22 9.51 -6.84
C HIS A 221 4.57 9.49 -6.13
N GLY A 222 4.59 9.90 -4.85
CA GLY A 222 5.77 9.79 -3.99
C GLY A 222 6.18 8.35 -3.71
N MET A 223 5.20 7.50 -3.41
CA MET A 223 5.43 6.06 -3.21
C MET A 223 5.97 5.40 -4.48
N HIS A 224 5.40 5.70 -5.64
CA HIS A 224 5.86 5.21 -6.94
C HIS A 224 7.30 5.62 -7.23
N LEU A 225 7.60 6.92 -7.13
CA LEU A 225 8.95 7.43 -7.34
C LEU A 225 9.95 6.76 -6.38
N GLY A 226 9.57 6.59 -5.11
CA GLY A 226 10.37 5.88 -4.12
C GLY A 226 10.63 4.42 -4.51
N VAL A 227 9.58 3.66 -4.82
CA VAL A 227 9.67 2.26 -5.25
C VAL A 227 10.51 2.11 -6.51
N TRP A 228 10.32 2.95 -7.52
CA TRP A 228 11.08 2.87 -8.77
C TRP A 228 12.55 3.26 -8.59
N TYR A 229 12.84 4.30 -7.80
CA TYR A 229 14.21 4.71 -7.54
C TYR A 229 14.95 3.66 -6.70
N TRP A 230 14.31 3.13 -5.65
CA TRP A 230 14.79 2.01 -4.82
C TRP A 230 14.45 0.63 -5.40
N ARG A 231 14.20 0.50 -6.71
CA ARG A 231 13.77 -0.76 -7.37
C ARG A 231 14.57 -2.03 -7.03
N PRO A 232 15.89 -1.99 -6.73
CA PRO A 232 16.60 -3.21 -6.32
C PRO A 232 16.15 -3.77 -4.97
N THR A 233 15.39 -2.99 -4.18
CA THR A 233 14.91 -3.35 -2.84
C THR A 233 13.52 -3.99 -2.84
N VAL A 234 12.96 -4.32 -4.00
CA VAL A 234 11.67 -5.02 -4.14
C VAL A 234 11.80 -6.25 -5.03
N TRP A 235 10.81 -7.14 -5.00
CA TRP A 235 10.83 -8.43 -5.71
C TRP A 235 10.04 -8.45 -7.03
N TRP A 236 9.58 -7.30 -7.51
CA TRP A 236 9.01 -7.14 -8.84
C TRP A 236 9.81 -6.08 -9.60
N ASN A 237 9.53 -5.92 -10.89
CA ASN A 237 10.14 -4.85 -11.69
C ASN A 237 9.18 -3.67 -11.78
N PRO A 238 9.42 -2.54 -11.10
CA PRO A 238 8.57 -1.35 -11.22
C PRO A 238 8.64 -0.78 -12.64
N ALA A 239 7.51 -0.48 -13.26
CA ALA A 239 7.47 0.26 -14.52
C ALA A 239 7.57 1.76 -14.25
N ALA A 240 8.43 2.50 -14.95
CA ALA A 240 8.54 3.95 -14.72
C ALA A 240 7.23 4.71 -14.97
N GLY A 241 6.50 4.36 -16.04
CA GLY A 241 5.26 5.04 -16.44
C GLY A 241 5.47 6.54 -16.67
N ALA A 242 6.59 6.92 -17.29
CA ALA A 242 7.04 8.31 -17.42
C ALA A 242 7.47 8.65 -18.87
N SER A 243 6.94 7.93 -19.87
CA SER A 243 7.07 8.32 -21.29
C SER A 243 6.42 9.69 -21.54
N PRO A 244 6.67 10.36 -22.68
CA PRO A 244 5.99 11.61 -23.01
C PRO A 244 4.46 11.49 -22.93
N GLU A 245 3.90 10.40 -23.48
CA GLU A 245 2.47 10.14 -23.49
C GLU A 245 1.92 9.85 -22.08
N ASP A 246 2.66 9.09 -21.25
CA ASP A 246 2.29 8.90 -19.85
C ASP A 246 2.25 10.22 -19.09
N ARG A 247 3.23 11.11 -19.34
CA ARG A 247 3.35 12.39 -18.65
C ARG A 247 2.27 13.39 -19.05
N GLU A 248 1.76 13.32 -20.28
CA GLU A 248 0.60 14.08 -20.72
C GLU A 248 -0.66 13.62 -20.00
N TRP A 249 -0.89 12.31 -19.91
CA TRP A 249 -2.01 11.75 -19.16
C TRP A 249 -1.93 12.06 -17.66
N LEU A 250 -0.73 11.97 -17.06
CA LEU A 250 -0.50 12.34 -15.66
C LEU A 250 -0.78 13.83 -15.42
N GLU A 251 -0.46 14.72 -16.37
CA GLU A 251 -0.81 16.15 -16.27
C GLU A 251 -2.32 16.39 -16.38
N GLU A 252 -3.01 15.64 -17.24
CA GLU A 252 -4.47 15.72 -17.38
C GLU A 252 -5.17 15.30 -16.08
N LYS A 253 -4.75 14.16 -15.52
CA LYS A 253 -5.34 13.60 -14.30
C LYS A 253 -4.91 14.32 -13.03
N TYR A 254 -3.70 14.88 -13.03
CA TYR A 254 -3.10 15.57 -11.89
C TYR A 254 -2.45 16.89 -12.36
N PRO A 255 -3.24 17.96 -12.58
CA PRO A 255 -2.70 19.24 -13.04
C PRO A 255 -1.57 19.78 -12.15
N GLY A 256 -0.41 20.06 -12.74
CA GLY A 256 0.81 20.44 -12.04
C GLY A 256 1.81 19.29 -11.81
N TRP A 257 1.49 18.06 -12.24
CA TRP A 257 2.37 16.89 -12.10
C TRP A 257 3.75 17.13 -12.72
N ASN A 258 3.83 17.71 -13.93
CA ASN A 258 5.10 17.98 -14.60
C ASN A 258 5.94 19.07 -13.92
N LYS A 259 5.30 20.00 -13.20
CA LYS A 259 6.00 21.06 -12.43
C LYS A 259 6.55 20.55 -11.09
N THR A 260 6.04 19.42 -10.62
CA THR A 260 6.42 18.79 -9.35
C THR A 260 7.16 17.48 -9.59
N TRP A 261 6.44 16.36 -9.68
CA TRP A 261 6.97 15.02 -9.92
C TRP A 261 7.78 14.91 -11.21
N GLY A 262 7.32 15.54 -12.28
CA GLY A 262 8.01 15.56 -13.57
C GLY A 262 9.42 16.11 -13.47
N LYS A 263 9.73 17.01 -12.52
CA LYS A 263 11.09 17.53 -12.31
C LYS A 263 12.07 16.47 -11.83
N CYS A 264 11.62 15.55 -10.99
CA CYS A 264 12.44 14.40 -10.59
C CYS A 264 12.67 13.48 -11.77
N TRP A 265 11.61 13.20 -12.54
CA TRP A 265 11.68 12.35 -13.73
C TRP A 265 12.51 12.97 -14.86
N ASP A 266 12.55 14.30 -14.99
CA ASP A 266 13.42 15.00 -15.95
C ASP A 266 14.89 14.65 -15.71
N VAL A 267 15.35 14.76 -14.46
CA VAL A 267 16.74 14.46 -14.07
C VAL A 267 17.05 12.97 -14.27
N ILE A 268 16.14 12.08 -13.88
CA ILE A 268 16.28 10.62 -14.09
C ILE A 268 16.43 10.33 -15.59
N THR A 269 15.53 10.89 -16.41
CA THR A 269 15.51 10.69 -17.86
C THR A 269 16.77 11.22 -18.52
N GLU A 270 17.25 12.40 -18.12
CA GLU A 270 18.50 13.00 -18.62
C GLU A 270 19.69 12.10 -18.29
N ASN A 271 19.78 11.58 -17.06
CA ASN A 271 20.84 10.68 -16.63
C ASN A 271 20.86 9.38 -17.43
N LEU A 272 19.72 8.72 -17.60
CA LEU A 272 19.61 7.51 -18.43
C LEU A 272 20.04 7.80 -19.88
N ASN A 273 19.60 8.92 -20.43
CA ASN A 273 19.94 9.30 -21.80
C ASN A 273 21.43 9.63 -21.98
N ASN A 274 22.11 10.06 -20.93
CA ASN A 274 23.56 10.31 -20.92
C ASN A 274 24.39 9.11 -20.45
N GLY A 275 23.79 7.93 -20.28
CA GLY A 275 24.50 6.71 -19.86
C GLY A 275 24.95 6.72 -18.40
N ARG A 276 24.33 7.56 -17.56
CA ARG A 276 24.59 7.72 -16.12
C ARG A 276 23.53 6.98 -15.30
N GLU A 277 23.36 5.67 -15.55
CA GLU A 277 22.36 4.85 -14.84
C GLU A 277 22.61 4.80 -13.34
N ASP A 278 23.87 4.85 -12.92
CA ASP A 278 24.31 4.90 -11.52
C ASP A 278 23.61 6.01 -10.72
N LEU A 279 23.35 7.17 -11.33
CA LEU A 279 22.65 8.29 -10.70
C LEU A 279 21.12 8.11 -10.57
N THR A 280 20.59 7.00 -11.09
CA THR A 280 19.17 6.60 -10.99
C THR A 280 18.95 5.49 -9.97
N LEU A 281 20.00 5.14 -9.22
CA LEU A 281 20.01 4.17 -8.15
C LEU A 281 20.44 4.87 -6.86
N PRO A 282 19.95 4.42 -5.70
CA PRO A 282 20.25 5.06 -4.44
C PRO A 282 21.61 4.60 -3.90
N GLU A 283 22.27 5.50 -3.18
CA GLU A 283 23.47 5.22 -2.38
C GLU A 283 23.19 5.27 -0.86
N THR A 284 21.92 5.44 -0.49
CA THR A 284 21.46 5.52 0.92
C THR A 284 20.08 4.92 1.09
N LEU A 285 19.60 4.83 2.33
CA LEU A 285 18.24 4.42 2.68
C LEU A 285 17.35 5.65 2.90
N PRO A 286 16.05 5.59 2.55
CA PRO A 286 15.13 6.69 2.78
C PRO A 286 14.74 6.79 4.26
N TYR A 287 14.18 7.93 4.67
CA TYR A 287 13.45 8.03 5.94
C TYR A 287 12.18 7.17 5.88
N VAL A 288 11.93 6.37 6.92
CA VAL A 288 10.78 5.48 7.00
C VAL A 288 9.88 5.88 8.17
N CYS A 289 8.58 5.93 7.92
CA CYS A 289 7.56 6.22 8.93
C CYS A 289 7.47 5.09 9.96
N ASN A 290 7.52 5.43 11.25
CA ASN A 290 7.43 4.46 12.35
C ASN A 290 6.05 3.81 12.50
N MET A 291 5.02 4.33 11.85
CA MET A 291 3.67 3.75 11.85
C MET A 291 3.44 2.84 10.64
N CYS A 292 3.41 3.37 9.42
CA CYS A 292 3.10 2.58 8.21
C CYS A 292 4.30 1.83 7.62
N GLN A 293 5.53 2.07 8.11
CA GLN A 293 6.78 1.45 7.60
C GLN A 293 7.09 1.76 6.13
N LEU A 294 6.50 2.82 5.59
CA LEU A 294 6.74 3.31 4.24
C LEU A 294 7.67 4.54 4.25
N PRO A 295 8.32 4.86 3.12
CA PRO A 295 9.09 6.09 2.98
C PRO A 295 8.25 7.34 3.30
N ILE A 296 8.87 8.33 3.96
CA ILE A 296 8.25 9.64 4.18
C ILE A 296 8.37 10.45 2.88
N VAL A 297 7.23 10.70 2.24
CA VAL A 297 7.13 11.35 0.93
C VAL A 297 6.30 12.63 0.99
N GLY A 298 6.43 13.46 -0.03
CA GLY A 298 5.63 14.65 -0.24
C GLY A 298 5.94 15.28 -1.59
N THR A 299 5.21 16.33 -1.98
CA THR A 299 5.35 16.97 -3.28
C THR A 299 6.80 17.48 -3.50
N PRO A 300 7.45 17.19 -4.65
CA PRO A 300 8.76 17.71 -5.00
C PRO A 300 8.64 18.90 -5.97
N GLY A 301 9.78 19.36 -6.50
CA GLY A 301 9.83 20.38 -7.56
C GLY A 301 9.31 21.75 -7.11
N GLU A 302 8.57 22.44 -7.98
CA GLU A 302 8.08 23.82 -7.73
C GLU A 302 7.10 23.91 -6.56
N GLY A 303 6.44 22.80 -6.21
CA GLY A 303 5.49 22.70 -5.10
C GLY A 303 6.06 22.01 -3.85
N TRP A 304 7.38 22.09 -3.64
CA TRP A 304 8.06 21.32 -2.59
C TRP A 304 7.39 21.43 -1.21
N ASN A 305 6.96 20.27 -0.67
CA ASN A 305 6.22 20.19 0.59
C ASN A 305 6.44 18.85 1.32
N VAL A 306 7.63 18.27 1.24
CA VAL A 306 7.98 17.08 2.04
C VAL A 306 8.05 17.46 3.52
N ARG A 307 7.36 16.73 4.39
CA ARG A 307 7.33 17.00 5.83
C ARG A 307 7.49 15.73 6.64
N ASP A 308 8.23 15.84 7.74
CA ASP A 308 8.26 14.86 8.82
C ASP A 308 7.43 15.41 9.99
N TYR A 309 6.73 14.50 10.69
CA TYR A 309 5.90 14.80 11.85
C TYR A 309 6.50 14.14 13.09
N PRO A 310 7.66 14.61 13.59
CA PRO A 310 8.39 13.90 14.63
C PRO A 310 7.65 13.90 15.98
N LEU A 311 7.95 12.88 16.79
CA LEU A 311 7.51 12.76 18.18
C LEU A 311 8.65 12.20 19.03
N GLU A 312 9.00 12.90 20.11
CA GLU A 312 9.87 12.33 21.14
C GLU A 312 9.00 11.61 22.18
N HIS A 313 9.23 10.32 22.38
CA HIS A 313 8.51 9.50 23.35
C HIS A 313 9.48 8.59 24.09
N GLU A 314 9.50 8.69 25.43
CA GLU A 314 10.39 7.92 26.33
C GLU A 314 11.89 7.97 25.92
N GLY A 315 12.36 9.13 25.45
CA GLY A 315 13.76 9.34 25.07
C GLY A 315 14.16 8.79 23.70
N ARG A 316 13.20 8.27 22.91
CA ARG A 316 13.37 7.92 21.50
C ARG A 316 12.65 8.93 20.61
N LEU A 317 13.31 9.36 19.53
CA LEU A 317 12.71 10.18 18.49
C LEU A 317 12.10 9.28 17.41
N TYR A 318 10.81 9.46 17.15
CA TYR A 318 10.06 8.77 16.10
C TYR A 318 9.73 9.74 14.97
N HIS A 319 9.85 9.26 13.74
CA HIS A 319 9.48 9.96 12.50
C HIS A 319 8.18 9.41 11.92
N PHE A 320 7.34 10.30 11.40
CA PHE A 320 6.02 9.95 10.83
C PHE A 320 5.76 10.70 9.54
N GLY A 321 5.14 10.01 8.58
CA GLY A 321 4.87 10.55 7.23
C GLY A 321 3.60 11.38 7.11
N SER A 322 2.77 11.44 8.15
CA SER A 322 1.61 12.32 8.22
C SER A 322 1.22 12.59 9.68
N GLU A 323 0.36 13.58 9.88
CA GLU A 323 -0.22 13.85 11.19
C GLU A 323 -1.08 12.67 11.69
N ALA A 324 -1.80 12.01 10.78
CA ALA A 324 -2.61 10.83 11.11
C ALA A 324 -1.75 9.61 11.49
N ASP A 325 -0.59 9.40 10.85
CA ASP A 325 0.36 8.35 11.23
C ASP A 325 0.90 8.57 12.66
N ARG A 326 1.27 9.81 13.01
CA ARG A 326 1.69 10.18 14.38
C ARG A 326 0.55 10.00 15.38
N TRP A 327 -0.65 10.49 15.04
CA TRP A 327 -1.84 10.35 15.88
C TRP A 327 -2.16 8.89 16.20
N CYS A 328 -2.06 7.98 15.23
CA CYS A 328 -2.24 6.54 15.46
C CYS A 328 -1.30 5.99 16.54
N PHE A 329 -0.05 6.47 16.56
CA PHE A 329 0.91 6.10 17.61
C PHE A 329 0.49 6.65 18.97
N GLU A 330 0.07 7.92 19.01
CA GLU A 330 -0.35 8.60 20.24
C GLU A 330 -1.61 7.97 20.87
N GLN A 331 -2.46 7.29 20.08
CA GLN A 331 -3.65 6.60 20.60
C GLN A 331 -3.33 5.30 21.36
N ASP A 332 -2.21 4.65 21.07
CA ASP A 332 -1.82 3.37 21.70
C ASP A 332 -0.28 3.20 21.67
N PRO A 333 0.51 4.06 22.34
CA PRO A 333 1.96 4.05 22.20
C PRO A 333 2.58 2.73 22.68
N GLU A 334 2.01 2.08 23.70
CA GLU A 334 2.47 0.79 24.22
C GLU A 334 2.47 -0.32 23.15
N ARG A 335 1.56 -0.24 22.18
CA ARG A 335 1.50 -1.17 21.05
C ARG A 335 2.66 -1.00 20.07
N TYR A 336 3.22 0.20 19.95
CA TYR A 336 4.16 0.55 18.88
C TYR A 336 5.56 0.89 19.37
N LYS A 337 5.74 1.32 20.63
CA LYS A 337 6.97 1.96 21.13
C LYS A 337 8.24 1.11 21.01
N GLU A 338 8.12 -0.21 21.12
CA GLU A 338 9.29 -1.11 21.01
C GLU A 338 9.60 -1.49 19.57
N HIS A 339 8.69 -1.26 18.62
CA HIS A 339 8.92 -1.63 17.23
C HIS A 339 10.07 -0.81 16.62
N GLN A 340 10.91 -1.47 15.83
CA GLN A 340 11.99 -0.84 15.07
C GLN A 340 11.75 -1.05 13.58
N ASN A 341 11.66 0.06 12.84
CA ASN A 341 11.59 0.03 11.38
C ASN A 341 12.96 -0.38 10.79
N LEU A 342 13.05 -0.57 9.47
CA LEU A 342 14.31 -1.01 8.83
C LEU A 342 15.48 -0.05 9.10
N ILE A 343 15.22 1.26 9.16
CA ILE A 343 16.23 2.30 9.42
C ILE A 343 16.70 2.26 10.87
N ASP A 344 15.79 2.08 11.83
CA ASP A 344 16.15 1.89 13.23
C ASP A 344 17.06 0.66 13.41
N ARG A 345 16.75 -0.44 12.71
CA ARG A 345 17.55 -1.67 12.73
C ARG A 345 18.93 -1.45 12.09
N PHE A 346 18.99 -0.69 11.00
CA PHE A 346 20.25 -0.31 10.36
C PHE A 346 21.12 0.53 11.30
N LEU A 347 20.56 1.61 11.87
CA LEU A 347 21.26 2.53 12.76
C LEU A 347 21.67 1.90 14.10
N SER A 348 20.90 0.92 14.59
CA SER A 348 21.25 0.15 15.80
C SER A 348 22.25 -0.98 15.55
N GLY A 349 22.73 -1.15 14.31
CA GLY A 349 23.74 -2.14 13.95
C GLY A 349 23.23 -3.57 13.78
N GLN A 350 21.92 -3.79 13.71
CA GLN A 350 21.34 -5.11 13.45
C GLN A 350 21.49 -5.56 11.98
N VAL A 351 21.66 -4.61 11.07
CA VAL A 351 22.00 -4.88 9.66
C VAL A 351 23.52 -4.90 9.51
N GLN A 352 24.06 -6.03 9.08
CA GLN A 352 25.50 -6.22 8.88
C GLN A 352 25.79 -6.95 7.55
N PRO A 353 26.74 -6.47 6.73
CA PRO A 353 27.47 -5.20 6.86
C PRO A 353 26.54 -3.98 6.84
N ALA A 354 26.93 -2.89 7.51
CA ALA A 354 26.13 -1.66 7.59
C ALA A 354 26.28 -0.80 6.31
N ASP A 355 25.90 -1.39 5.18
CA ASP A 355 25.89 -0.79 3.84
C ASP A 355 24.68 -1.27 3.02
N LEU A 356 24.52 -0.78 1.79
CA LEU A 356 23.40 -1.18 0.93
C LEU A 356 23.42 -2.69 0.58
N PRO A 357 24.55 -3.31 0.18
CA PRO A 357 24.61 -4.75 -0.01
C PRO A 357 24.18 -5.57 1.21
N GLY A 358 24.62 -5.19 2.41
CA GLY A 358 24.22 -5.82 3.67
C GLY A 358 22.74 -5.62 3.97
N THR A 359 22.18 -4.46 3.61
CA THR A 359 20.73 -4.22 3.72
C THR A 359 19.93 -5.11 2.76
N LEU A 360 20.35 -5.25 1.50
CA LEU A 360 19.72 -6.17 0.54
C LEU A 360 19.76 -7.64 1.03
N ALA A 361 20.90 -8.05 1.59
CA ALA A 361 21.05 -9.37 2.19
C ALA A 361 20.13 -9.56 3.41
N TYR A 362 20.00 -8.54 4.27
CA TYR A 362 19.07 -8.55 5.41
C TYR A 362 17.60 -8.64 4.97
N MET A 363 17.26 -8.01 3.84
CA MET A 363 15.95 -8.13 3.18
C MET A 363 15.74 -9.48 2.48
N ASN A 364 16.75 -10.37 2.47
CA ASN A 364 16.72 -11.69 1.85
C ASN A 364 16.49 -11.64 0.33
N LEU A 365 16.96 -10.56 -0.32
CA LEU A 365 16.93 -10.37 -1.77
C LEU A 365 18.18 -10.96 -2.42
N GLY A 366 17.99 -11.99 -3.24
CA GLY A 366 19.06 -12.63 -4.00
C GLY A 366 19.21 -12.12 -5.43
N PRO A 367 20.29 -12.53 -6.14
CA PRO A 367 20.42 -12.30 -7.58
C PRO A 367 19.21 -12.83 -8.37
N GLY A 368 18.67 -12.00 -9.27
CA GLY A 368 17.49 -12.34 -10.07
C GLY A 368 16.15 -12.17 -9.36
N GLU A 369 16.15 -11.77 -8.09
CA GLU A 369 14.94 -11.41 -7.33
C GLU A 369 14.76 -9.89 -7.26
N MET A 370 15.87 -9.17 -7.09
CA MET A 370 15.91 -7.70 -7.05
C MET A 370 15.29 -7.07 -8.31
N GLY A 371 14.40 -6.10 -8.08
CA GLY A 371 13.70 -5.36 -9.11
C GLY A 371 14.60 -4.53 -10.02
N LYS A 372 14.11 -4.36 -11.26
CA LYS A 372 14.67 -3.50 -12.30
C LYS A 372 13.55 -2.66 -12.93
N ASP A 373 13.88 -1.77 -13.85
CA ASP A 373 12.84 -1.13 -14.66
C ASP A 373 12.12 -2.19 -15.49
N ALA A 374 10.79 -2.20 -15.46
CA ALA A 374 9.97 -3.23 -16.12
C ALA A 374 10.20 -3.32 -17.64
N HIS A 375 10.64 -2.24 -18.27
CA HIS A 375 10.78 -2.12 -19.72
C HIS A 375 12.23 -1.82 -20.14
N ASP A 376 13.21 -2.17 -19.29
CA ASP A 376 14.64 -1.97 -19.53
C ASP A 376 14.99 -0.54 -20.01
N TYR A 377 14.33 0.46 -19.42
CA TYR A 377 14.48 1.89 -19.72
C TYR A 377 14.11 2.31 -21.16
N ALA A 378 13.41 1.47 -21.92
CA ALA A 378 13.03 1.76 -23.31
C ALA A 378 12.24 3.07 -23.46
N TRP A 379 11.45 3.42 -22.45
CA TRP A 379 10.66 4.65 -22.38
C TRP A 379 11.52 5.93 -22.42
N ALA A 380 12.72 5.91 -21.83
CA ALA A 380 13.59 7.10 -21.76
C ALA A 380 14.13 7.50 -23.15
N ALA A 381 14.27 6.53 -24.06
CA ALA A 381 14.75 6.77 -25.42
C ALA A 381 13.79 7.61 -26.27
N ALA A 382 12.50 7.69 -25.91
CA ALA A 382 11.52 8.54 -26.59
C ALA A 382 11.89 10.04 -26.50
N PHE A 383 12.51 10.46 -25.38
CA PHE A 383 12.91 11.84 -25.16
C PHE A 383 14.13 12.28 -26.00
N LYS A 384 15.04 11.37 -26.36
CA LYS A 384 16.16 11.69 -27.28
C LYS A 384 15.66 12.10 -28.66
N LYS A 385 14.63 11.40 -29.15
CA LYS A 385 14.05 11.64 -30.48
C LYS A 385 13.39 13.02 -30.57
N GLN A 386 12.73 13.46 -29.51
CA GLN A 386 12.10 14.79 -29.44
C GLN A 386 13.13 15.92 -29.46
N VAL A 387 14.24 15.80 -28.72
CA VAL A 387 15.32 16.81 -28.72
C VAL A 387 16.04 16.92 -30.07
N SER A 388 16.12 15.83 -30.85
CA SER A 388 16.69 15.86 -32.20
C SER A 388 15.73 16.40 -33.28
N ALA A 389 14.43 16.49 -32.98
CA ALA A 389 13.38 16.92 -33.90
C ALA A 389 12.87 18.35 -33.63
N ALA A 390 13.14 18.89 -32.44
CA ALA A 390 12.96 20.30 -32.07
C ALA A 390 14.24 21.09 -32.37
#